data_AF-A0A936YLT0-F1
#
_entry.id   AF-A0A936YLT0-F1
#
_cell.length_a   1.000
_cell.length_b   1.000
_cell.length_c   1.000
_cell.angle_alpha   90.00
_cell.angle_beta   90.00
_cell.angle_gamma   90.00
#
_symmetry.space_group_name_H-M   'P 1'
#
loop_
_entity.id
_entity.type
_entity.pdbx_description
1 polymer ?
#
loop_
_entity_poly.entity_id
_entity_poly.type
_entity_poly.pdbx_seq_one_letter_code
_entity_poly.pdbx_strand_id
1 'polypeptide(L)'
;MQKLYAHAGAALDGLLFDGMLIAAGGFGLCGIPELLIAAFRDAGTRDLTIASNNAGVDCFGLGHIWRPGRSGRWSRPMSAKTRSFMRQYLSGELELEFNPQGTLAERMRAGGAGIAGFYTRCQQLSYLSQELEPMPQFCSC
;
A
#
# COMPACT_ATOMS: atom_id res chain seq x y z
N MET A 1 -0.16 23.19 20.91
CA MET A 1 -0.46 23.15 19.47
C MET A 1 -1.80 22.42 19.29
N GLN A 2 -2.80 23.08 18.71
CA GLN A 2 -4.14 22.50 18.51
C GLN A 2 -4.14 21.68 17.21
N LYS A 3 -4.39 20.36 17.31
CA LYS A 3 -4.39 19.41 16.18
C LYS A 3 -5.80 18.89 15.84
N LEU A 4 -6.83 19.64 16.23
CA LEU A 4 -8.23 19.30 15.99
C LEU A 4 -8.71 20.06 14.77
N TYR A 5 -9.28 19.33 13.81
CA TYR A 5 -9.82 19.89 12.56
C TYR A 5 -11.32 19.63 12.49
N ALA A 6 -12.06 20.54 11.87
CA ALA A 6 -13.53 20.44 11.76
C ALA A 6 -13.99 19.27 10.88
N HIS A 7 -13.22 18.90 9.87
CA HIS A 7 -13.48 17.78 8.97
C HIS A 7 -12.20 17.28 8.29
N ALA A 8 -12.27 16.11 7.65
CA ALA A 8 -11.14 15.45 7.00
C ALA A 8 -10.45 16.32 5.93
N GLY A 9 -11.22 17.04 5.10
CA GLY A 9 -10.66 17.95 4.10
C GLY A 9 -9.77 19.04 4.71
N ALA A 10 -10.18 19.66 5.82
CA ALA A 10 -9.38 20.67 6.51
C ALA A 10 -8.11 20.08 7.14
N ALA A 11 -8.15 18.80 7.54
CA ALA A 11 -6.97 18.11 8.05
C ALA A 11 -5.93 17.78 6.96
N LEU A 12 -6.34 17.75 5.70
CA LEU A 12 -5.49 17.45 4.54
C LEU A 12 -5.09 18.69 3.73
N ASP A 13 -5.67 19.86 4.06
CA ASP A 13 -5.44 21.09 3.31
C ASP A 13 -3.94 21.48 3.30
N GLY A 14 -3.42 21.75 2.11
CA GLY A 14 -2.00 22.04 1.88
C GLY A 14 -1.02 20.87 2.05
N LEU A 15 -1.49 19.66 2.38
CA LEU A 15 -0.61 18.49 2.57
C LEU A 15 -0.50 17.58 1.34
N LEU A 16 -1.47 17.64 0.43
CA LEU A 16 -1.61 16.68 -0.66
C LEU A 16 -0.83 17.12 -1.91
N PHE A 17 -0.11 16.18 -2.52
CA PHE A 17 0.58 16.37 -3.79
C PHE A 17 0.68 15.07 -4.58
N ASP A 18 0.66 15.17 -5.91
CA ASP A 18 0.79 14.02 -6.82
C ASP A 18 2.16 13.34 -6.60
N GLY A 19 2.21 12.00 -6.64
CA GLY A 19 3.46 11.26 -6.42
C GLY A 19 3.81 10.96 -4.96
N MET A 20 2.96 11.34 -3.98
CA MET A 20 3.30 11.18 -2.57
C MET A 20 3.29 9.72 -2.09
N LEU A 21 4.15 9.42 -1.10
CA LEU A 21 4.17 8.15 -0.38
C LEU A 21 3.28 8.24 0.87
N ILE A 22 2.35 7.29 1.01
CA ILE A 22 1.38 7.23 2.10
C ILE A 22 1.47 5.87 2.79
N ALA A 23 1.63 5.88 4.12
CA ALA A 23 1.37 4.71 4.95
C ALA A 23 -0.10 4.74 5.41
N ALA A 24 -0.88 3.73 5.00
CA ALA A 24 -2.30 3.63 5.35
C ALA A 24 -2.54 2.50 6.35
N GLY A 25 -3.18 2.84 7.46
CA GLY A 25 -3.57 1.88 8.50
C GLY A 25 -4.75 0.99 8.09
N GLY A 26 -4.88 -0.13 8.80
CA GLY A 26 -6.05 -1.02 8.75
C GLY A 26 -5.74 -2.49 8.43
N PHE A 27 -6.59 -3.39 8.92
CA PHE A 27 -6.51 -4.83 8.67
C PHE A 27 -7.82 -5.32 8.03
N GLY A 28 -7.77 -5.61 6.72
CA GLY A 28 -8.99 -5.69 5.93
C GLY A 28 -9.73 -4.36 5.98
N LEU A 29 -10.96 -4.37 6.49
CA LEU A 29 -11.77 -3.16 6.67
C LEU A 29 -11.74 -2.61 8.10
N CYS A 30 -11.05 -3.28 9.03
CA CYS A 30 -10.97 -2.85 10.42
C CYS A 30 -9.88 -1.79 10.61
N GLY A 31 -10.21 -0.68 11.29
CA GLY A 31 -9.25 0.37 11.64
C GLY A 31 -8.76 1.20 10.45
N ILE A 32 -9.51 1.24 9.35
CA ILE A 32 -9.19 2.08 8.20
C ILE A 32 -9.62 3.54 8.44
N PRO A 33 -8.87 4.54 7.94
CA PRO A 33 -9.22 5.95 8.11
C PRO A 33 -10.24 6.40 7.05
N GLU A 34 -11.49 5.93 7.15
CA GLU A 34 -12.53 6.09 6.12
C GLU A 34 -12.74 7.54 5.65
N LEU A 35 -12.87 8.48 6.60
CA LEU A 35 -13.12 9.89 6.28
C LEU A 35 -11.94 10.54 5.57
N LEU A 36 -10.70 10.17 5.93
CA LEU A 36 -9.50 10.68 5.27
C LEU A 36 -9.36 10.09 3.87
N ILE A 37 -9.67 8.79 3.68
CA ILE A 37 -9.64 8.16 2.36
C ILE A 37 -10.67 8.80 1.43
N ALA A 38 -11.87 9.11 1.91
CA ALA A 38 -12.87 9.83 1.14
C ALA A 38 -12.39 11.24 0.75
N ALA A 39 -11.81 11.99 1.70
CA ALA A 39 -11.25 13.31 1.41
C ALA A 39 -10.09 13.26 0.41
N PHE A 40 -9.20 12.25 0.50
CA PHE A 40 -8.15 11.99 -0.49
C PHE A 40 -8.71 11.73 -1.89
N ARG A 41 -9.76 10.89 -1.99
CA ARG A 41 -10.46 10.62 -3.25
C ARG A 41 -11.02 11.92 -3.83
N ASP A 42 -11.63 12.75 -3.01
CA ASP A 42 -12.30 13.99 -3.45
C ASP A 42 -11.30 15.08 -3.84
N ALA A 43 -10.12 15.12 -3.18
CA ALA A 43 -9.01 16.00 -3.54
C ALA A 43 -8.41 15.68 -4.93
N GLY A 44 -8.54 14.43 -5.38
CA GLY A 44 -8.15 14.04 -6.73
C GLY A 44 -6.65 13.88 -6.96
N THR A 45 -5.85 13.76 -5.90
CA THR A 45 -4.42 13.45 -5.94
C THR A 45 -4.15 12.15 -6.70
N ARG A 46 -3.06 12.11 -7.47
CA ARG A 46 -2.69 11.02 -8.39
C ARG A 46 -1.29 10.48 -8.11
N ASP A 47 -0.96 9.41 -8.82
CA ASP A 47 0.38 8.79 -8.85
C ASP A 47 0.91 8.40 -7.47
N LEU A 48 0.00 7.99 -6.59
CA LEU A 48 0.31 7.72 -5.19
C LEU A 48 1.15 6.45 -5.02
N THR A 49 2.12 6.51 -4.11
CA THR A 49 2.73 5.29 -3.55
C THR A 49 2.06 4.94 -2.23
N ILE A 50 1.43 3.77 -2.13
CA ILE A 50 0.71 3.39 -0.89
C ILE A 50 1.36 2.15 -0.25
N ALA A 51 1.76 2.28 1.00
CA ALA A 51 2.17 1.17 1.86
C ALA A 51 1.01 0.83 2.80
N SER A 52 0.41 -0.34 2.62
CA SER A 52 -0.75 -0.78 3.41
C SER A 52 -0.77 -2.29 3.56
N ASN A 53 -1.33 -2.76 4.67
CA ASN A 53 -1.57 -4.18 4.84
C ASN A 53 -2.58 -4.74 3.82
N ASN A 54 -3.50 -3.93 3.30
CA ASN A 54 -4.53 -4.38 2.35
C ASN A 54 -4.89 -3.32 1.30
N ALA A 55 -5.64 -3.72 0.27
CA ALA A 55 -6.04 -2.87 -0.86
C ALA A 55 -7.44 -2.24 -0.69
N GLY A 56 -8.12 -2.46 0.43
CA GLY A 56 -9.56 -2.28 0.54
C GLY A 56 -10.33 -3.31 -0.31
N VAL A 57 -11.58 -2.97 -0.61
CA VAL A 57 -12.48 -3.70 -1.54
C VAL A 57 -13.08 -2.70 -2.52
N ASP A 58 -13.56 -3.14 -3.69
CA ASP A 58 -14.10 -2.20 -4.69
C ASP A 58 -15.14 -1.25 -4.06
N CYS A 59 -14.96 0.05 -4.30
CA CYS A 59 -15.81 1.11 -3.74
C CYS A 59 -15.83 1.25 -2.21
N PHE A 60 -14.84 0.72 -1.48
CA PHE A 60 -14.73 0.94 -0.03
C PHE A 60 -13.28 0.89 0.48
N GLY A 61 -12.96 1.73 1.48
CA GLY A 61 -11.58 1.91 1.95
C GLY A 61 -10.64 2.33 0.81
N LEU A 62 -9.43 1.76 0.77
CA LEU A 62 -8.46 2.05 -0.30
C LEU A 62 -8.96 1.67 -1.71
N GLY A 63 -10.03 0.88 -1.82
CA GLY A 63 -10.71 0.62 -3.09
C GLY A 63 -11.27 1.85 -3.79
N HIS A 64 -11.45 2.97 -3.06
CA HIS A 64 -11.79 4.25 -3.67
C HIS A 64 -10.66 4.86 -4.51
N ILE A 65 -9.41 4.45 -4.27
CA ILE A 65 -8.21 5.03 -4.87
C ILE A 65 -7.92 4.38 -6.23
N TRP A 66 -8.19 3.08 -6.39
CA TRP A 66 -7.85 2.27 -7.58
C TRP A 66 -8.74 2.51 -8.81
N ARG A 67 -9.12 3.77 -9.07
CA ARG A 67 -9.89 4.16 -10.26
C ARG A 67 -8.96 4.45 -11.44
N PRO A 68 -9.40 4.23 -12.70
CA PRO A 68 -8.59 4.56 -13.88
C PRO A 68 -8.11 6.02 -13.87
N GLY A 69 -6.83 6.25 -14.24
CA GLY A 69 -6.23 7.58 -14.30
C GLY A 69 -5.74 8.18 -12.98
N ARG A 70 -5.62 7.36 -11.92
CA ARG A 70 -5.11 7.77 -10.60
C ARG A 70 -4.00 6.86 -10.03
N SER A 71 -3.46 5.95 -10.85
CA SER A 71 -2.63 4.82 -10.40
C SER A 71 -1.14 5.16 -10.30
N GLY A 72 -0.53 4.82 -9.15
CA GLY A 72 0.92 4.88 -8.89
C GLY A 72 1.49 3.53 -8.44
N ARG A 73 2.57 3.55 -7.63
CA ARG A 73 3.23 2.35 -7.09
C ARG A 73 2.55 1.84 -5.82
N TRP A 74 2.62 0.54 -5.52
CA TRP A 74 1.95 -0.03 -4.36
C TRP A 74 2.77 -1.13 -3.68
N SER A 75 2.67 -1.30 -2.36
CA SER A 75 3.37 -2.33 -1.59
C SER A 75 2.43 -3.03 -0.60
N ARG A 76 2.33 -4.39 -0.63
CA ARG A 76 1.33 -5.20 0.12
C ARG A 76 1.78 -6.59 0.64
N PRO A 77 1.22 -7.08 1.78
CA PRO A 77 1.35 -8.46 2.29
C PRO A 77 0.40 -9.58 1.86
N MET A 78 -0.92 -9.41 1.67
CA MET A 78 -1.76 -10.56 1.19
C MET A 78 -3.00 -10.21 0.35
N SER A 79 -3.46 -11.16 -0.48
CA SER A 79 -4.32 -11.06 -1.69
C SER A 79 -5.27 -9.85 -1.81
N ALA A 80 -5.26 -9.20 -2.99
CA ALA A 80 -6.24 -8.16 -3.30
C ALA A 80 -7.56 -8.82 -3.74
N LYS A 81 -8.64 -8.60 -2.98
CA LYS A 81 -10.01 -8.99 -3.38
C LYS A 81 -10.69 -7.94 -4.27
N THR A 82 -9.94 -6.91 -4.67
CA THR A 82 -10.41 -5.77 -5.44
C THR A 82 -10.20 -6.03 -6.93
N ARG A 83 -11.28 -6.09 -7.72
CA ARG A 83 -11.21 -6.43 -9.14
C ARG A 83 -10.53 -5.35 -9.97
N SER A 84 -10.80 -4.09 -9.65
CA SER A 84 -10.19 -2.92 -10.31
C SER A 84 -8.67 -2.91 -10.13
N PHE A 85 -8.23 -3.13 -8.89
CA PHE A 85 -6.83 -3.27 -8.52
C PHE A 85 -6.12 -4.38 -9.30
N MET A 86 -6.67 -5.61 -9.27
CA MET A 86 -6.03 -6.75 -9.93
C MET A 86 -5.97 -6.57 -11.44
N ARG A 87 -6.99 -5.95 -12.05
CA ARG A 87 -6.97 -5.59 -13.47
C ARG A 87 -5.83 -4.63 -13.79
N GLN A 88 -5.66 -3.56 -13.00
CA GLN A 88 -4.60 -2.57 -13.21
C GLN A 88 -3.20 -3.16 -13.03
N TYR A 89 -3.03 -4.03 -12.03
CA TYR A 89 -1.78 -4.76 -11.84
C TYR A 89 -1.46 -5.66 -13.05
N LEU A 90 -2.43 -6.47 -13.50
CA LEU A 90 -2.24 -7.36 -14.64
C LEU A 90 -2.09 -6.64 -15.98
N SER A 91 -2.60 -5.40 -16.12
CA SER A 91 -2.41 -4.57 -17.32
C SER A 91 -1.10 -3.76 -17.30
N GLY A 92 -0.35 -3.79 -16.19
CA GLY A 92 0.88 -3.00 -16.03
C GLY A 92 0.65 -1.51 -15.70
N GLU A 93 -0.60 -1.10 -15.45
CA GLU A 93 -0.96 0.26 -15.02
C GLU A 93 -0.61 0.54 -13.56
N LEU A 94 -0.32 -0.51 -12.78
CA LEU A 94 -0.01 -0.42 -11.36
C LEU A 94 1.16 -1.34 -11.02
N GLU A 95 2.14 -0.80 -10.30
CA GLU A 95 3.24 -1.58 -9.74
C GLU A 95 2.88 -2.12 -8.35
N LEU A 96 3.27 -3.37 -8.05
CA LEU A 96 3.00 -4.02 -6.77
C LEU A 96 4.25 -4.68 -6.19
N GLU A 97 4.60 -4.29 -4.96
CA GLU A 97 5.68 -4.86 -4.16
C GLU A 97 5.12 -5.82 -3.07
N PHE A 98 5.29 -7.11 -3.31
CA PHE A 98 5.45 -8.18 -2.33
C PHE A 98 6.11 -7.88 -0.96
N ASN A 99 5.38 -7.64 0.13
CA ASN A 99 5.99 -7.53 1.48
C ASN A 99 5.27 -8.35 2.55
N PRO A 100 5.90 -9.28 3.29
CA PRO A 100 5.23 -10.01 4.38
C PRO A 100 4.64 -9.05 5.41
N GLN A 101 3.50 -9.42 6.00
CA GLN A 101 2.79 -8.52 6.92
C GLN A 101 3.68 -8.09 8.09
N GLY A 102 4.39 -9.03 8.71
CA GLY A 102 5.32 -8.74 9.79
C GLY A 102 6.50 -7.88 9.34
N THR A 103 7.06 -8.16 8.16
CA THR A 103 8.16 -7.36 7.59
C THR A 103 7.73 -5.95 7.24
N LEU A 104 6.53 -5.75 6.66
CA LEU A 104 5.99 -4.42 6.37
C LEU A 104 5.81 -3.61 7.66
N ALA A 105 5.22 -4.22 8.69
CA ALA A 105 5.04 -3.59 9.99
C ALA A 105 6.39 -3.21 10.62
N GLU A 106 7.38 -4.10 10.55
CA GLU A 106 8.71 -3.84 11.09
C GLU A 106 9.49 -2.80 10.28
N ARG A 107 9.31 -2.73 8.95
CA ARG A 107 9.84 -1.64 8.11
C ARG A 107 9.27 -0.29 8.52
N MET A 108 7.96 -0.20 8.75
CA MET A 108 7.32 1.03 9.23
C MET A 108 7.82 1.41 10.63
N ARG A 109 7.94 0.44 11.54
CA ARG A 109 8.46 0.66 12.90
C ARG A 109 9.91 1.13 12.88
N ALA A 110 10.76 0.48 12.10
CA ALA A 110 12.17 0.82 11.94
C ALA A 110 12.34 2.24 11.38
N GLY A 111 11.58 2.60 10.33
CA GLY A 111 11.59 3.95 9.76
C GLY A 111 11.19 5.03 10.76
N GLY A 112 10.13 4.79 11.55
CA GLY A 112 9.71 5.72 12.61
C GLY A 112 10.71 5.86 13.76
N ALA A 113 11.59 4.87 13.97
CA ALA A 113 12.62 4.88 14.98
C ALA A 113 14.00 5.34 14.47
N GLY A 114 14.13 5.69 13.18
CA GLY A 114 15.40 6.07 12.58
C GLY A 114 16.37 4.89 12.35
N ILE A 115 15.85 3.66 12.26
CA ILE A 115 16.63 2.45 11.98
C ILE A 115 16.60 2.19 10.47
N ALA A 116 17.77 2.20 9.83
CA ALA A 116 17.89 2.09 8.37
C ALA A 116 17.50 0.71 7.79
N GLY A 117 17.58 -0.35 8.59
CA GLY A 117 17.24 -1.70 8.18
C GLY A 117 17.33 -2.71 9.32
N PHE A 118 16.76 -3.90 9.10
CA PHE A 118 16.77 -5.00 10.05
C PHE A 118 16.82 -6.33 9.29
N TYR A 119 17.27 -7.38 9.97
CA TYR A 119 17.23 -8.74 9.45
C TYR A 119 16.05 -9.51 10.06
N THR A 120 15.36 -10.30 9.24
CA THR A 120 14.30 -11.21 9.70
C THR A 120 14.38 -12.52 8.92
N ARG A 121 14.02 -13.64 9.56
CA ARG A 121 13.90 -14.95 8.87
C ARG A 121 12.60 -15.07 8.07
N CYS A 122 11.68 -14.11 8.22
CA CYS A 122 10.45 -14.08 7.44
C CYS A 122 10.81 -14.03 5.94
N GLN A 123 10.23 -14.92 5.13
CA GLN A 123 10.49 -15.15 3.68
C GLN A 123 11.68 -16.01 3.27
N GLN A 124 12.48 -16.55 4.18
CA GLN A 124 13.69 -17.28 3.80
C GLN A 124 13.48 -18.52 2.90
N LEU A 125 12.24 -19.01 2.74
CA LEU A 125 11.86 -20.14 1.87
C LEU A 125 10.74 -19.78 0.88
N SER A 126 10.57 -18.50 0.55
CA SER A 126 9.48 -18.04 -0.34
C SER A 126 10.02 -17.62 -1.70
N TYR A 127 9.16 -17.60 -2.74
CA TYR A 127 9.53 -17.10 -4.07
C TYR A 127 10.17 -15.70 -4.04
N LEU A 128 9.77 -14.87 -3.07
CA LEU A 128 10.30 -13.52 -2.88
C LEU A 128 11.76 -13.48 -2.39
N SER A 129 12.29 -14.57 -1.81
CA SER A 129 13.72 -14.67 -1.49
C SER A 129 14.56 -15.19 -2.65
N GLN A 130 13.94 -15.66 -3.75
CA GLN A 130 14.62 -16.25 -4.90
C GLN A 130 14.97 -15.22 -5.99
N GLU A 131 14.48 -13.97 -5.93
CA GLU A 131 14.88 -12.93 -6.89
C GLU A 131 16.33 -12.43 -6.69
N LEU A 132 16.99 -12.83 -5.59
CA LEU A 132 18.40 -12.52 -5.31
C LEU A 132 19.39 -13.61 -5.79
N GLU A 133 18.92 -14.73 -6.32
CA GLU A 133 19.73 -15.84 -6.84
C GLU A 133 19.17 -16.29 -8.22
N PRO A 134 19.99 -16.64 -9.22
CA PRO A 134 19.48 -17.06 -10.53
C PRO A 134 18.62 -18.33 -10.39
N MET A 135 17.41 -18.30 -10.99
CA MET A 135 16.43 -19.39 -10.88
C MET A 135 17.02 -20.75 -11.29
N PRO A 136 16.93 -21.80 -10.45
CA PRO A 136 17.14 -23.16 -10.92
C PRO A 136 15.97 -23.55 -11.83
N GLN A 137 16.30 -24.09 -13.01
CA GLN A 137 15.36 -24.65 -13.97
C GLN A 137 14.44 -25.65 -13.26
N PHE A 138 13.13 -25.38 -13.24
CA PHE A 138 12.14 -26.36 -12.80
C PHE A 138 12.11 -27.50 -13.81
N CYS A 139 12.59 -28.68 -13.38
CA CYS A 139 12.40 -29.94 -14.07
C CYS A 139 10.92 -30.35 -13.96
N SER A 140 10.37 -30.75 -15.11
CA SER A 140 9.01 -31.24 -15.32
C SER A 140 8.67 -32.49 -14.49
N CYS A 141 7.54 -32.43 -13.77
CA CYS A 141 6.67 -33.56 -13.44
C CYS A 141 5.22 -33.06 -13.47
#